data_AF-A0A920KC55-F1
#
_entry.id   AF-A0A920KC55-F1
#
_cell.length_a   1.000
_cell.length_b   1.000
_cell.length_c   1.000
_cell.angle_alpha   90.00
_cell.angle_beta   90.00
_cell.angle_gamma   90.00
#
_symmetry.space_group_name_H-M   'P 1'
#
loop_
_entity.id
_entity.type
_entity.pdbx_description
1 polymer ?
#
loop_
_entity_poly.entity_id
_entity_poly.type
_entity_poly.pdbx_seq_one_letter_code
_entity_poly.pdbx_strand_id
1 'polypeptide(L)'
;MILDADDVELKKSFKWAIEADINEKFVHRHVKETNQKLLDLHYKVQIDPRELNLFYHDTSKRERIKLEDDHFKIAEANYDKDSLLNLAESDIDRFSPNVLLRPLYQEHILPNLAYVGGPSELAYWLQLKSTFDHVDIAYPILILRDHFAFMSKKTTSTMD
;
A
#
# COMPACT_ATOMS: atom_id res chain seq x y z
N MET A 1 -20.39 -5.00 9.24
CA MET A 1 -19.20 -4.56 10.01
C MET A 1 -18.54 -3.45 9.22
N ILE A 2 -18.13 -2.37 9.86
CA ILE A 2 -17.31 -1.30 9.26
C ILE A 2 -16.06 -1.24 10.12
N LEU A 3 -14.89 -1.34 9.49
CA LEU A 3 -13.59 -1.26 10.16
C LEU A 3 -12.96 0.08 9.80
N ASP A 4 -12.58 0.86 10.82
CA ASP A 4 -11.83 2.09 10.62
C ASP A 4 -10.33 1.78 10.63
N ALA A 5 -9.70 1.88 9.47
CA ALA A 5 -8.27 1.60 9.31
C ALA A 5 -7.38 2.68 9.98
N ASP A 6 -7.96 3.80 10.41
CA ASP A 6 -7.23 4.88 11.11
C ASP A 6 -7.10 4.65 12.61
N ASP A 7 -7.73 3.59 13.15
CA ASP A 7 -7.67 3.22 14.56
C ASP A 7 -6.23 3.00 15.06
N VAL A 8 -5.95 3.55 16.25
CA VAL A 8 -4.60 3.57 16.84
C VAL A 8 -4.10 2.17 17.18
N GLU A 9 -4.96 1.29 17.68
CA GLU A 9 -4.56 -0.07 18.06
C GLU A 9 -4.30 -0.94 16.82
N LEU A 10 -5.06 -0.73 15.74
CA LEU A 10 -4.79 -1.36 14.45
C LEU A 10 -3.46 -0.88 13.86
N LYS A 11 -3.15 0.42 13.93
CA LYS A 11 -1.84 0.92 13.47
C LYS A 11 -0.68 0.37 14.31
N LYS A 12 -0.86 0.27 15.63
CA LYS A 12 0.14 -0.34 16.54
C LYS A 12 0.42 -1.79 16.19
N SER A 13 -0.59 -2.60 15.87
CA SER A 13 -0.37 -4.00 15.49
C SER A 13 0.47 -4.13 14.21
N PHE A 14 0.42 -3.14 13.33
CA PHE A 14 1.18 -3.10 12.08
C PHE A 14 2.57 -2.46 12.18
N LYS A 15 3.02 -2.09 13.38
CA LYS A 15 4.32 -1.43 13.61
C LYS A 15 5.50 -2.19 13.00
N TRP A 16 5.52 -3.52 13.11
CA TRP A 16 6.58 -4.35 12.55
C TRP A 16 6.79 -4.12 11.05
N ALA A 17 5.71 -3.88 10.28
CA ALA A 17 5.80 -3.68 8.84
C ALA A 17 6.30 -2.27 8.51
N ILE A 18 5.95 -1.28 9.33
CA ILE A 18 6.46 0.09 9.23
C ILE A 18 7.97 0.08 9.46
N GLU A 19 8.42 -0.57 10.54
CA GLU A 19 9.84 -0.72 10.84
C GLU A 19 10.57 -1.52 9.75
N ALA A 20 9.99 -2.59 9.22
CA ALA A 20 10.56 -3.37 8.14
C ALA A 20 10.71 -2.55 6.84
N ASP A 21 9.74 -1.70 6.49
CA ASP A 21 9.84 -0.85 5.30
C ASP A 21 10.94 0.22 5.49
N ILE A 22 11.07 0.80 6.69
CA ILE A 22 12.17 1.74 7.02
C ILE A 22 13.54 1.05 6.97
N ASN A 23 13.64 -0.15 7.55
CA ASN A 23 14.91 -0.87 7.69
C ASN A 23 15.40 -1.52 6.39
N GLU A 24 14.48 -2.17 5.68
CA GLU A 24 14.81 -3.10 4.61
C GLU A 24 14.24 -2.68 3.26
N LYS A 25 13.28 -1.74 3.25
CA LYS A 25 12.56 -1.34 2.04
C LYS A 25 11.98 -2.56 1.32
N PHE A 26 11.41 -3.50 2.09
CA PHE A 26 11.08 -4.83 1.58
C PHE A 26 10.03 -4.77 0.47
N VAL A 27 9.02 -3.89 0.58
CA VAL A 27 8.02 -3.67 -0.47
C VAL A 27 8.69 -3.16 -1.75
N HIS A 28 9.63 -2.21 -1.63
CA HIS A 28 10.39 -1.70 -2.77
C HIS A 28 11.11 -2.82 -3.51
N ARG A 29 11.87 -3.63 -2.77
CA ARG A 29 12.69 -4.71 -3.32
C ARG A 29 11.82 -5.75 -4.05
N HIS A 30 10.84 -6.31 -3.35
CA HIS A 30 10.01 -7.42 -3.86
C HIS A 30 9.11 -7.00 -5.02
N VAL A 31 8.54 -5.79 -4.99
CA VAL A 31 7.74 -5.28 -6.11
C VAL A 31 8.62 -4.95 -7.31
N LYS A 32 9.81 -4.38 -7.11
CA LYS A 32 10.74 -4.07 -8.21
C LYS A 32 11.22 -5.33 -8.92
N GLU A 33 11.52 -6.38 -8.17
CA GLU A 33 11.85 -7.70 -8.74
C GLU A 33 10.68 -8.29 -9.53
N THR A 34 9.45 -8.20 -9.00
CA THR A 34 8.25 -8.64 -9.71
C THR A 34 8.00 -7.81 -10.97
N ASN A 35 8.22 -6.50 -10.91
CA ASN A 35 8.11 -5.61 -12.05
C ASN A 35 9.08 -5.99 -13.17
N GLN A 36 10.33 -6.31 -12.82
CA GLN A 36 11.30 -6.77 -13.81
C GLN A 36 10.83 -8.06 -14.50
N LYS A 37 10.36 -9.04 -13.73
CA LYS A 37 9.81 -10.30 -14.29
C LYS A 37 8.63 -10.04 -15.23
N LEU A 38 7.74 -9.12 -14.87
CA LEU A 38 6.60 -8.73 -15.72
C LEU A 38 7.08 -8.10 -17.04
N LEU A 39 8.07 -7.21 -16.97
CA LEU A 39 8.65 -6.59 -18.17
C LEU A 39 9.34 -7.61 -19.08
N ASP A 40 10.09 -8.55 -18.52
CA ASP A 40 10.74 -9.63 -19.27
C ASP A 40 9.72 -10.53 -19.99
N LEU A 41 8.54 -10.68 -19.39
CA LEU A 41 7.38 -11.38 -19.97
C LEU A 41 6.52 -10.48 -20.89
N HIS A 42 6.96 -9.26 -21.20
CA HIS A 42 6.27 -8.28 -22.04
C HIS A 42 4.90 -7.83 -21.49
N TYR A 43 4.69 -7.94 -20.17
CA TYR A 43 3.52 -7.38 -19.49
C TYR A 43 3.76 -5.92 -19.08
N LYS A 44 2.67 -5.16 -19.01
CA LYS A 44 2.68 -3.79 -18.51
C LYS A 44 2.68 -3.76 -16.98
N VAL A 45 3.69 -3.10 -16.41
CA VAL A 45 3.75 -2.73 -14.99
C VAL A 45 2.69 -1.67 -14.66
N GLN A 46 1.93 -1.86 -13.57
CA GLN A 46 0.87 -0.92 -13.19
C GLN A 46 1.37 0.18 -12.27
N ILE A 47 2.17 -0.21 -11.27
CA ILE A 47 2.78 0.73 -10.33
C ILE A 47 4.26 0.42 -10.11
N ASP A 48 5.04 1.49 -9.98
CA ASP A 48 6.45 1.45 -9.61
C ASP A 48 6.59 1.75 -8.12
N PRO A 49 7.27 0.89 -7.34
CA PRO A 49 7.36 1.07 -5.90
C PRO A 49 8.32 2.21 -5.56
N ARG A 50 7.96 2.96 -4.53
CA ARG A 50 8.87 3.93 -3.91
C ARG A 50 9.84 3.22 -2.98
N GLU A 51 10.96 3.86 -2.67
CA GLU A 51 11.91 3.33 -1.70
C GLU A 51 11.26 3.12 -0.33
N LEU A 52 10.47 4.11 0.12
CA LEU A 52 9.57 3.95 1.26
C LEU A 52 8.12 4.06 0.82
N ASN A 53 7.29 3.23 1.44
CA ASN A 53 5.89 3.03 1.14
C ASN A 53 4.98 3.55 2.26
N LEU A 54 5.45 4.61 2.93
CA LEU A 54 4.85 5.21 4.12
C LEU A 54 4.55 6.69 3.91
N PHE A 55 3.53 7.15 4.63
CA PHE A 55 3.21 8.55 4.84
C PHE A 55 3.22 8.84 6.33
N TYR A 56 3.53 10.09 6.67
CA TYR A 56 3.43 10.64 8.01
C TYR A 56 2.39 11.77 8.04
N HIS A 57 1.53 11.77 9.04
CA HIS A 57 0.49 12.77 9.22
C HIS A 57 0.87 13.75 10.32
N ASP A 58 0.95 15.03 9.98
CA ASP A 58 1.05 16.10 10.98
C ASP A 58 -0.18 16.99 10.91
N THR A 59 -0.99 16.98 11.97
CA THR A 59 -2.19 17.80 12.33
C THR A 59 -3.22 18.17 11.24
N SER A 60 -2.80 18.50 10.03
CA SER A 60 -3.64 18.80 8.86
C SER A 60 -3.08 18.28 7.52
N LYS A 61 -1.86 17.74 7.49
CA LYS A 61 -1.17 17.33 6.27
C LYS A 61 -0.72 15.87 6.33
N ARG A 62 -0.89 15.21 5.18
CA ARG A 62 -0.34 13.88 4.92
C ARG A 62 0.90 14.02 4.05
N GLU A 63 2.06 13.87 4.66
CA GLU A 63 3.35 14.03 4.01
C GLU A 63 3.95 12.68 3.65
N ARG A 64 4.64 12.63 2.52
CA ARG A 64 5.38 11.43 2.11
C ARG A 64 6.70 11.38 2.87
N ILE A 65 7.09 10.18 3.26
CA ILE A 65 8.46 9.92 3.74
C ILE A 65 9.29 9.55 2.53
N LYS A 66 10.35 10.32 2.26
CA LYS A 66 11.27 10.08 1.14
C LYS A 66 12.66 9.83 1.67
N LEU A 67 13.48 9.10 0.93
CA LEU A 67 14.92 9.02 1.18
C LEU A 67 15.62 9.96 0.19
N GLU A 68 16.31 10.99 0.69
CA GLU A 68 17.06 11.99 -0.08
C GLU A 68 18.39 12.23 0.63
N ASP A 69 19.53 12.16 -0.09
CA ASP A 69 20.87 12.40 0.47
C ASP A 69 21.17 11.66 1.79
N ASP A 70 20.84 10.37 1.84
CA ASP A 70 20.95 9.49 3.02
C ASP A 70 20.12 9.91 4.25
N HIS A 71 19.17 10.83 4.08
CA HIS A 71 18.22 11.24 5.12
C HIS A 71 16.79 10.92 4.74
N PHE A 72 15.98 10.54 5.73
CA PHE A 72 14.55 10.42 5.59
C PHE A 72 13.90 11.79 5.72
N LYS A 73 13.29 12.27 4.65
CA LYS A 73 12.67 13.58 4.59
C LYS A 73 11.15 13.48 4.74
N ILE A 74 10.62 14.28 5.66
CA ILE A 74 9.19 14.48 5.88
C ILE A 74 8.94 16.00 5.82
N ALA A 75 8.23 16.45 4.78
CA ALA A 75 8.15 17.88 4.44
C ALA A 75 9.55 18.53 4.36
N GLU A 76 9.87 19.46 5.25
CA GLU A 76 11.18 20.14 5.34
C GLU A 76 12.10 19.58 6.42
N ALA A 77 11.64 18.61 7.21
CA ALA A 77 12.41 18.00 8.28
C ALA A 77 13.18 16.77 7.76
N ASN A 78 14.43 16.64 8.21
CA ASN A 78 15.30 15.51 7.92
C ASN A 78 15.44 14.66 9.18
N TYR A 79 15.36 13.35 8.98
CA TYR A 79 15.53 12.33 9.99
C TYR A 79 16.64 11.39 9.53
N ASP A 80 17.51 10.98 10.44
CA ASP A 80 18.29 9.78 10.22
C ASP A 80 17.41 8.53 10.45
N LYS A 81 17.99 7.35 10.25
CA LYS A 81 17.26 6.10 10.40
C LYS A 81 16.73 5.89 11.82
N ASP A 82 17.59 6.11 12.82
CA ASP A 82 17.26 5.83 14.22
C ASP A 82 16.21 6.81 14.75
N SER A 83 16.28 8.08 14.36
CA SER A 83 15.27 9.09 14.70
C SER A 83 13.92 8.82 14.02
N LEU A 84 13.90 8.32 12.78
CA LEU A 84 12.65 7.91 12.14
C LEU A 84 12.03 6.67 12.80
N LEU A 85 12.85 5.70 13.21
CA LEU A 85 12.38 4.52 13.96
C LEU A 85 11.84 4.93 15.34
N ASN A 86 12.52 5.83 16.04
CA ASN A 86 12.03 6.40 17.30
C ASN A 86 10.72 7.17 17.10
N LEU A 87 10.55 7.88 15.98
CA LEU A 87 9.29 8.53 15.64
C LEU A 87 8.17 7.51 15.38
N ALA A 88 8.47 6.39 14.73
CA ALA A 88 7.52 5.29 14.56
C ALA A 88 7.14 4.61 15.89
N GLU A 89 8.03 4.61 16.88
CA GLU A 89 7.71 4.16 18.25
C GLU A 89 6.75 5.13 18.96
N SER A 90 7.05 6.42 18.93
CA SER A 90 6.31 7.41 19.71
C SER A 90 4.97 7.81 19.07
N ASP A 91 4.91 7.88 17.75
CA ASP A 91 3.86 8.54 16.97
C ASP A 91 3.28 7.60 15.89
N ILE A 92 3.14 6.30 16.21
CA ILE A 92 2.69 5.27 15.27
C ILE A 92 1.32 5.57 14.64
N ASP A 93 0.44 6.26 15.37
CA ASP A 93 -0.89 6.68 14.92
C ASP A 93 -0.82 7.68 13.76
N ARG A 94 0.32 8.36 13.60
CA ARG A 94 0.59 9.29 12.50
C ARG A 94 1.17 8.62 11.27
N PHE A 95 1.55 7.34 11.34
CA PHE A 95 2.01 6.61 10.16
C PHE A 95 0.83 6.01 9.40
N SER A 96 0.91 6.03 8.07
CA SER A 96 -0.04 5.30 7.23
C SER A 96 0.63 4.71 5.99
N PRO A 97 0.20 3.53 5.54
CA PRO A 97 0.75 2.91 4.35
C PRO A 97 0.33 3.66 3.08
N ASN A 98 1.16 3.56 2.05
CA ASN A 98 0.77 3.94 0.69
C ASN A 98 -0.03 2.82 0.01
N VAL A 99 -0.32 3.00 -1.28
CA VAL A 99 -1.10 2.03 -2.06
C VAL A 99 -0.50 0.61 -2.12
N LEU A 100 0.83 0.46 -2.00
CA LEU A 100 1.51 -0.84 -2.06
C LEU A 100 1.64 -1.52 -0.70
N LEU A 101 1.83 -0.76 0.38
CA LEU A 101 1.88 -1.32 1.73
C LEU A 101 0.47 -1.52 2.33
N ARG A 102 -0.54 -0.79 1.86
CA ARG A 102 -1.91 -0.86 2.37
C ARG A 102 -2.55 -2.25 2.24
N PRO A 103 -2.36 -3.01 1.14
CA PRO A 103 -2.80 -4.40 1.07
C PRO A 103 -2.29 -5.28 2.21
N LEU A 104 -1.02 -5.15 2.58
CA LEU A 104 -0.46 -5.90 3.70
C LEU A 104 -1.12 -5.49 5.02
N TYR A 105 -1.32 -4.18 5.22
CA TYR A 105 -2.02 -3.69 6.39
C TYR A 105 -3.44 -4.25 6.49
N GLN A 106 -4.18 -4.24 5.37
CA GLN A 106 -5.53 -4.75 5.29
C GLN A 106 -5.62 -6.24 5.63
N GLU A 107 -4.75 -7.08 5.06
CA GLU A 107 -4.74 -8.52 5.33
C GLU A 107 -4.20 -8.86 6.73
N HIS A 108 -3.36 -7.98 7.31
CA HIS A 108 -2.88 -8.14 8.67
C HIS A 108 -4.00 -7.89 9.71
N ILE A 109 -4.73 -6.77 9.58
CA ILE A 109 -5.79 -6.40 10.54
C ILE A 109 -7.09 -7.17 10.30
N LEU A 110 -7.31 -7.64 9.08
CA LEU A 110 -8.48 -8.41 8.69
C LEU A 110 -8.04 -9.49 7.69
N PRO A 111 -7.69 -10.70 8.17
CA PRO A 111 -7.31 -11.80 7.30
C PRO A 111 -8.48 -12.22 6.42
N ASN A 112 -8.45 -11.84 5.14
CA ASN A 112 -9.57 -12.00 4.23
C ASN A 112 -9.43 -13.31 3.43
N LEU A 113 -10.55 -14.00 3.18
CA LEU A 113 -10.56 -15.07 2.19
C LEU A 113 -10.40 -14.52 0.77
N ALA A 114 -11.03 -13.38 0.49
CA ALA A 114 -11.03 -12.75 -0.82
C ALA A 114 -11.03 -11.22 -0.72
N TYR A 115 -10.32 -10.60 -1.66
CA TYR A 115 -10.33 -9.16 -1.90
C TYR A 115 -11.12 -8.86 -3.17
N VAL A 116 -12.13 -7.99 -3.05
CA VAL A 116 -12.98 -7.56 -4.17
C VAL A 116 -12.54 -6.16 -4.61
N GLY A 117 -11.97 -6.03 -5.80
CA GLY A 117 -11.37 -4.78 -6.29
C GLY A 117 -11.69 -4.48 -7.75
N GLY A 118 -11.37 -3.26 -8.18
CA GLY A 118 -11.44 -2.86 -9.60
C GLY A 118 -10.25 -3.38 -10.43
N PRO A 119 -10.28 -3.25 -11.77
CA PRO A 119 -9.21 -3.74 -12.65
C PRO A 119 -7.83 -3.18 -12.31
N SER A 120 -7.73 -1.88 -12.03
CA SER A 120 -6.46 -1.24 -11.65
C SER A 120 -5.96 -1.72 -10.29
N GLU A 121 -6.87 -2.01 -9.36
CA GLU A 121 -6.52 -2.53 -8.04
C GLU A 121 -5.95 -3.94 -8.14
N LEU A 122 -6.70 -4.85 -8.76
CA LEU A 122 -6.25 -6.22 -8.92
C LEU A 122 -4.91 -6.29 -9.65
N ALA A 123 -4.71 -5.44 -10.66
CA ALA A 123 -3.49 -5.46 -11.43
C ALA A 123 -2.24 -5.05 -10.62
N TYR A 124 -2.34 -4.12 -9.64
CA TYR A 124 -1.21 -3.89 -8.72
C TYR A 124 -1.13 -4.89 -7.58
N TRP A 125 -2.25 -5.49 -7.15
CA TRP A 125 -2.23 -6.58 -6.18
C TRP A 125 -1.39 -7.74 -6.67
N LEU A 126 -1.47 -8.08 -7.96
CA LEU A 126 -0.64 -9.12 -8.57
C LEU A 126 0.87 -8.86 -8.46
N GLN A 127 1.28 -7.59 -8.37
CA GLN A 127 2.68 -7.20 -8.19
C GLN A 127 3.18 -7.44 -6.74
N LEU A 128 2.28 -7.67 -5.79
CA LEU A 128 2.58 -7.80 -4.37
C LEU A 128 2.76 -9.25 -3.90
N LYS A 129 2.55 -10.25 -4.75
CA LYS A 129 2.56 -11.66 -4.31
C LYS A 129 3.85 -12.05 -3.58
N SER A 130 5.02 -11.67 -4.11
CA SER A 130 6.32 -11.95 -3.47
C SER A 130 6.48 -11.22 -2.13
N THR A 131 5.95 -10.00 -2.03
CA THR A 131 5.96 -9.21 -0.79
C THR A 131 5.17 -9.92 0.32
N PHE A 132 3.98 -10.47 -0.01
CA PHE A 132 3.17 -11.24 0.94
C PHE A 132 3.85 -12.53 1.38
N ASP A 133 4.46 -13.26 0.44
CA ASP A 133 5.20 -14.50 0.73
C ASP A 133 6.41 -14.24 1.64
N HIS A 134 7.06 -13.08 1.49
CA HIS A 134 8.20 -12.70 2.31
C HIS A 134 7.83 -12.44 3.78
N VAL A 135 6.65 -11.87 4.04
CA VAL A 135 6.19 -11.52 5.39
C VAL A 135 5.26 -12.56 6.01
N ASP A 136 5.08 -13.70 5.35
CA ASP A 136 4.21 -14.81 5.77
C ASP A 136 2.76 -14.37 6.10
N ILE A 137 2.21 -13.48 5.28
CA ILE A 137 0.79 -13.09 5.33
C ILE A 137 0.05 -13.77 4.20
N ALA A 138 -1.12 -14.33 4.50
CA ALA A 138 -1.97 -14.97 3.50
C ALA A 138 -2.32 -13.98 2.37
N TYR A 139 -2.04 -14.39 1.14
CA TYR A 139 -2.45 -13.64 -0.04
C TYR A 139 -3.89 -14.03 -0.41
N PRO A 140 -4.86 -13.09 -0.39
CA PRO A 140 -6.27 -13.40 -0.57
C PRO A 140 -6.59 -13.75 -2.03
N ILE A 141 -7.75 -14.37 -2.24
CA ILE A 141 -8.30 -14.57 -3.58
C ILE A 141 -8.71 -13.21 -4.16
N LEU A 142 -8.19 -12.85 -5.33
CA LEU A 142 -8.55 -11.61 -6.00
C LEU A 142 -9.81 -11.80 -6.86
N ILE A 143 -10.84 -11.00 -6.60
CA ILE A 143 -12.12 -11.04 -7.31
C ILE A 143 -12.37 -9.68 -7.97
N LEU A 144 -12.66 -9.70 -9.26
CA LEU A 144 -13.07 -8.50 -9.99
C LEU A 144 -14.49 -8.15 -9.59
N ARG A 145 -14.69 -6.93 -9.09
CA ARG A 145 -16.03 -6.44 -8.72
C ARG A 145 -16.96 -6.35 -9.93
N ASP A 146 -18.25 -6.48 -9.71
CA ASP A 146 -19.26 -6.30 -10.76
C ASP A 146 -19.22 -4.89 -11.35
N HIS A 147 -19.46 -4.81 -12.65
CA HIS A 147 -19.50 -3.56 -13.41
C HIS A 147 -20.93 -3.33 -13.91
N PHE A 148 -21.53 -2.21 -13.50
CA PHE A 148 -22.88 -1.82 -13.90
C PHE A 148 -22.87 -0.48 -14.64
N ALA A 149 -23.65 -0.38 -15.71
CA ALA A 149 -23.96 0.88 -16.37
C ALA A 149 -25.45 1.17 -16.19
N PHE A 150 -25.78 2.33 -15.59
CA PHE A 150 -27.17 2.78 -15.48
C PHE A 150 -27.52 3.62 -16.71
N MET A 151 -28.56 3.20 -17.44
CA MET A 151 -29.02 3.91 -18.62
C MET A 151 -30.49 4.27 -18.46
N SER A 152 -30.79 5.57 -18.62
CA SER A 152 -32.18 6.03 -18.66
C SER A 152 -32.83 5.63 -19.98
N LYS A 153 -34.15 5.44 -19.99
CA LYS A 153 -34.91 5.17 -21.23
C LYS A 153 -34.63 6.21 -22.33
N LYS A 154 -34.46 7.49 -21.95
CA LYS A 154 -34.12 8.59 -22.88
C LYS A 154 -32.74 8.40 -23.52
N THR A 155 -31.75 7.95 -22.75
CA THR A 155 -30.40 7.68 -23.24
C THR A 155 -30.39 6.48 -24.19
N THR A 156 -31.12 5.43 -23.84
CA THR A 156 -31.26 4.24 -24.69
C THR A 156 -31.92 4.58 -26.03
N SER A 157 -32.96 5.42 -26.05
CA SER A 157 -33.67 5.80 -27.28
C SER A 157 -32.86 6.65 -28.28
N THR A 158 -31.69 7.16 -27.88
CA THR A 158 -30.79 7.93 -28.76
C THR A 158 -29.59 7.12 -29.25
N MET A 159 -29.46 5.85 -28.83
CA MET A 159 -28.37 4.95 -29.22
C MET A 159 -28.81 3.91 -30.26
N ASP A 160 -30.11 3.85 -30.55
CA ASP A 160 -30.69 3.18 -31.73
C ASP A 160 -30.60 4.12 -32.96
#